data_AF-A0A7Y5HHL6-F1
#
_entry.id   AF-A0A7Y5HHL6-F1
#
_cell.length_a   1.000
_cell.length_b   1.000
_cell.length_c   1.000
_cell.angle_alpha   90.00
_cell.angle_beta   90.00
_cell.angle_gamma   90.00
#
_symmetry.space_group_name_H-M   'P 1'
#
loop_
_entity.id
_entity.type
_entity.pdbx_description
1 polymer ?
#
loop_
_entity_poly.entity_id
_entity_poly.type
_entity_poly.pdbx_seq_one_letter_code
_entity_poly.pdbx_strand_id
1 'polypeptide(L)'
;MGFLDFLQANPLKKLESEAESNPSPETVAALAQKHIELDQLDQALVVAERGLQTFRTAAKLRDIVLFVKKKRSAESIKRLRDEIRVKPSPSAYTQLGDIYRDLGEVDQALDLLTECTERFTEETVAYRLIGQIRLENFLQEVIAYDGFHAWNALRRVKELSPDDSQARVLLGQLYYAVGANAMAVQELREELAANPTALDIKSFLEDLGEPRPLEKDVTLDSLIERAEESGSLTNSLQGFPRVKPGLAQRTGLAPKINAVAAMAKVSALQETPGLLNLAILSREGTVIASVGNEGGMAPEEFRTLTAEVSRVSGEACRRMDIGSFVRGAVRFPHAGAAIVRRRGTTFALFYADPMKHDRAIPFLEDLVLKIVGGGGGA
;
A
#
# COMPACT_ATOMS: atom_id res chain seq x y z
N MET A 1 4.87 -29.41 -47.74
CA MET A 1 5.05 -28.74 -46.44
C MET A 1 6.51 -28.39 -46.32
N GLY A 2 6.84 -27.12 -46.58
CA GLY A 2 8.19 -26.68 -46.91
C GLY A 2 8.98 -26.22 -45.69
N PHE A 3 10.29 -26.37 -45.77
CA PHE A 3 11.35 -25.88 -44.88
C PHE A 3 11.25 -24.37 -44.52
N LEU A 4 10.38 -23.62 -45.19
CA LEU A 4 10.09 -22.20 -44.96
C LEU A 4 9.02 -21.95 -43.87
N ASP A 5 8.24 -22.95 -43.44
CA ASP A 5 7.36 -22.82 -42.25
C ASP A 5 8.15 -22.89 -40.93
N PHE A 6 9.42 -23.31 -40.98
CA PHE A 6 10.31 -23.39 -39.80
C PHE A 6 10.90 -22.02 -39.40
N LEU A 7 10.79 -20.99 -40.24
CA LEU A 7 11.36 -19.66 -40.01
C LEU A 7 10.35 -18.61 -39.51
N GLN A 8 9.08 -18.95 -39.34
CA GLN A 8 8.21 -18.18 -38.44
C GLN A 8 8.49 -18.61 -37.01
N ALA A 9 9.64 -18.17 -36.48
CA ALA A 9 9.91 -18.27 -35.05
C ALA A 9 8.70 -17.68 -34.31
N ASN A 10 7.96 -18.54 -33.59
CA ASN A 10 6.78 -18.13 -32.84
C ASN A 10 7.18 -16.89 -32.02
N PRO A 11 6.55 -15.72 -32.24
CA PRO A 11 6.99 -14.47 -31.62
C PRO A 11 7.02 -14.57 -30.09
N LEU A 12 6.19 -15.46 -29.52
CA LEU A 12 6.24 -15.79 -28.10
C LEU A 12 7.55 -16.50 -27.70
N LYS A 13 7.98 -17.54 -28.42
CA LYS A 13 9.24 -18.26 -28.15
C LYS A 13 10.47 -17.35 -28.26
N LYS A 14 10.43 -16.38 -29.17
CA LYS A 14 11.50 -15.38 -29.29
C LYS A 14 11.55 -14.49 -28.03
N LEU A 15 10.40 -14.00 -27.57
CA LEU A 15 10.30 -13.19 -26.36
C LEU A 15 10.63 -13.98 -25.08
N GLU A 16 10.28 -15.27 -25.01
CA GLU A 16 10.68 -16.18 -23.92
C GLU A 16 12.21 -16.29 -23.86
N SER A 17 12.85 -16.62 -24.99
CA SER A 17 14.30 -16.72 -25.07
C SER A 17 15.01 -15.39 -24.77
N GLU A 18 14.42 -14.26 -25.16
CA GLU A 18 14.95 -12.93 -24.87
C GLU A 18 14.84 -12.57 -23.38
N ALA A 19 13.70 -12.85 -22.74
CA ALA A 19 13.50 -12.65 -21.31
C ALA A 19 14.38 -13.59 -20.46
N GLU A 20 14.69 -14.79 -20.95
CA GLU A 20 15.61 -15.73 -20.29
C GLU A 20 17.08 -15.34 -20.44
N SER A 21 17.50 -14.95 -21.65
CA SER A 21 18.90 -14.61 -21.94
C SER A 21 19.31 -13.22 -21.44
N ASN A 22 18.37 -12.27 -21.41
CA ASN A 22 18.57 -10.93 -20.89
C ASN A 22 17.35 -10.46 -20.09
N PRO A 23 17.19 -10.94 -18.85
CA PRO A 23 16.06 -10.55 -18.02
C PRO A 23 16.19 -9.07 -17.64
N SER A 24 15.22 -8.27 -18.10
CA SER A 24 15.06 -6.87 -17.73
C SER A 24 13.57 -6.58 -17.48
N PRO A 25 13.22 -5.49 -16.78
CA PRO A 25 11.84 -5.06 -16.65
C PRO A 25 11.11 -4.96 -18.00
N GLU A 26 11.80 -4.53 -19.05
CA GLU A 26 11.27 -4.35 -20.39
C GLU A 26 11.04 -5.68 -21.11
N THR A 27 12.01 -6.60 -21.07
CA THR A 27 11.91 -7.90 -21.76
C THR A 27 10.83 -8.77 -21.11
N VAL A 28 10.77 -8.80 -19.77
CA VAL A 28 9.72 -9.50 -19.03
C VAL A 28 8.34 -8.85 -19.25
N ALA A 29 8.27 -7.52 -19.29
CA ALA A 29 7.01 -6.83 -19.59
C ALA A 29 6.52 -7.10 -21.01
N ALA A 30 7.43 -7.18 -21.99
CA ALA A 30 7.08 -7.51 -23.37
C ALA A 30 6.51 -8.94 -23.47
N LEU A 31 7.11 -9.91 -22.78
CA LEU A 31 6.60 -11.27 -22.71
C LEU A 31 5.21 -11.33 -22.06
N ALA A 32 5.03 -10.69 -20.91
CA ALA A 32 3.72 -10.65 -20.23
C ALA A 32 2.65 -9.95 -21.08
N GLN A 33 3.01 -8.87 -21.77
CA GLN A 33 2.11 -8.18 -22.71
C GLN A 33 1.73 -9.08 -23.88
N LYS A 34 2.66 -9.90 -24.38
CA LYS A 34 2.35 -10.86 -25.45
C LYS A 34 1.35 -11.91 -25.00
N HIS A 35 1.46 -12.42 -23.77
CA HIS A 35 0.45 -13.31 -23.21
C HIS A 35 -0.92 -12.63 -23.07
N ILE A 36 -0.98 -11.33 -22.74
CA ILE A 36 -2.25 -10.58 -22.74
C ILE A 36 -2.88 -10.54 -24.14
N GLU A 37 -2.09 -10.26 -25.19
CA GLU A 37 -2.57 -10.23 -26.58
C GLU A 37 -3.13 -11.59 -27.04
N LEU A 38 -2.56 -12.68 -26.52
CA LEU A 38 -3.00 -14.05 -26.78
C LEU A 38 -4.17 -14.49 -25.88
N ASP A 39 -4.72 -13.58 -25.07
CA ASP A 39 -5.75 -13.84 -24.05
C ASP A 39 -5.34 -14.87 -22.98
N GLN A 40 -4.04 -15.09 -22.81
CA GLN A 40 -3.44 -15.98 -21.83
C GLN A 40 -3.19 -15.25 -20.51
N LEU A 41 -4.28 -14.77 -19.88
CA LEU A 41 -4.21 -13.91 -18.70
C LEU A 41 -3.47 -14.54 -17.52
N ASP A 42 -3.66 -15.83 -17.25
CA ASP A 42 -2.98 -16.51 -16.15
C ASP A 42 -1.47 -16.57 -16.36
N GLN A 43 -1.03 -16.81 -17.60
CA GLN A 43 0.40 -16.81 -17.94
C GLN A 43 0.98 -15.40 -17.85
N ALA A 44 0.26 -14.38 -18.34
CA ALA A 44 0.66 -12.99 -18.21
C ALA A 44 0.85 -12.58 -16.74
N LEU A 45 -0.08 -13.00 -15.87
CA LEU A 45 0.00 -12.73 -14.43
C LEU A 45 1.22 -13.40 -13.81
N VAL A 46 1.43 -14.69 -14.08
CA VAL A 46 2.58 -15.45 -13.55
C VAL A 46 3.91 -14.84 -14.01
N VAL A 47 4.05 -14.50 -15.29
CA VAL A 47 5.27 -13.88 -15.83
C VAL A 47 5.51 -12.52 -15.16
N ALA A 48 4.50 -11.67 -15.05
CA ALA A 48 4.64 -10.34 -14.46
C ALA A 48 4.93 -10.40 -12.96
N GLU A 49 4.26 -11.28 -12.20
CA GLU A 49 4.50 -11.46 -10.77
C GLU A 49 5.89 -12.03 -10.49
N ARG A 50 6.34 -13.03 -11.28
CA ARG A 50 7.74 -13.51 -11.21
C ARG A 50 8.72 -12.41 -11.54
N GLY A 51 8.45 -11.62 -12.58
CA GLY A 51 9.23 -10.44 -12.93
C GLY A 51 9.35 -9.46 -11.76
N LEU A 52 8.27 -9.21 -11.01
CA LEU A 52 8.28 -8.35 -9.83
C LEU A 52 9.02 -8.91 -8.62
N GLN A 53 9.29 -10.22 -8.56
CA GLN A 53 10.15 -10.79 -7.50
C GLN A 53 11.60 -10.32 -7.68
N THR A 54 12.06 -10.25 -8.93
CA THR A 54 13.40 -9.80 -9.33
C THR A 54 13.46 -8.28 -9.48
N PHE A 55 12.54 -7.70 -10.24
CA PHE A 55 12.45 -6.28 -10.57
C PHE A 55 11.37 -5.57 -9.75
N ARG A 56 11.54 -5.56 -8.43
CA ARG A 56 10.51 -5.13 -7.47
C ARG A 56 9.96 -3.73 -7.71
N THR A 57 10.75 -2.84 -8.31
CA THR A 57 10.39 -1.43 -8.56
C THR A 57 9.79 -1.18 -9.94
N ALA A 58 9.74 -2.17 -10.83
CA ALA A 58 9.29 -2.04 -12.21
C ALA A 58 7.80 -1.64 -12.29
N ALA A 59 7.54 -0.36 -12.58
CA ALA A 59 6.18 0.18 -12.69
C ALA A 59 5.35 -0.57 -13.75
N LYS A 60 5.93 -0.77 -14.94
CA LYS A 60 5.26 -1.43 -16.06
C LYS A 60 4.77 -2.85 -15.73
N LEU A 61 5.55 -3.62 -14.97
CA LEU A 61 5.13 -4.96 -14.53
C LEU A 61 3.98 -4.90 -13.52
N ARG A 62 3.96 -3.91 -12.62
CA ARG A 62 2.83 -3.70 -11.71
C ARG A 62 1.56 -3.30 -12.45
N ASP A 63 1.68 -2.44 -13.46
CA ASP A 63 0.55 -2.01 -14.29
C ASP A 63 -0.04 -3.21 -15.06
N ILE A 64 0.82 -4.10 -15.57
CA ILE A 64 0.40 -5.36 -16.20
C ILE A 64 -0.35 -6.25 -15.21
N VAL A 65 0.20 -6.48 -14.01
CA VAL A 65 -0.47 -7.28 -12.96
C VAL A 65 -1.85 -6.69 -12.63
N LEU A 66 -1.94 -5.38 -12.42
CA LEU A 66 -3.19 -4.70 -12.10
C LEU A 66 -4.20 -4.82 -13.26
N PHE A 67 -3.76 -4.61 -14.49
CA PHE A 67 -4.59 -4.75 -15.68
C PHE A 67 -5.18 -6.16 -15.80
N VAL A 68 -4.34 -7.18 -15.65
CA VAL A 68 -4.76 -8.59 -15.73
C VAL A 68 -5.74 -8.94 -14.62
N LYS A 69 -5.46 -8.54 -13.38
CA LYS A 69 -6.38 -8.74 -12.25
C LYS A 69 -7.72 -8.05 -12.47
N LYS A 70 -7.73 -6.81 -12.96
CA LYS A 70 -8.97 -6.09 -13.30
C LYS A 70 -9.77 -6.82 -14.39
N LYS A 71 -9.11 -7.27 -15.46
CA LYS A 71 -9.77 -8.01 -16.54
C LYS A 71 -10.37 -9.33 -16.05
N ARG A 72 -9.64 -10.09 -15.22
CA ARG A 72 -10.09 -11.38 -14.68
C ARG A 72 -11.25 -11.24 -13.68
N SER A 73 -11.24 -10.18 -12.87
CA SER A 73 -12.25 -9.99 -11.83
C SER A 73 -13.50 -9.24 -12.31
N ALA A 74 -13.52 -8.69 -13.53
CA ALA A 74 -14.60 -7.83 -14.01
C ALA A 74 -15.99 -8.48 -13.98
N GLU A 75 -16.10 -9.73 -14.42
CA GLU A 75 -17.38 -10.47 -14.41
C GLU A 75 -17.81 -10.78 -12.96
N SER A 76 -16.88 -11.25 -12.12
CA SER A 76 -17.14 -11.52 -10.70
C SER A 76 -17.61 -10.28 -9.97
N ILE A 77 -16.98 -9.12 -10.19
CA ILE A 77 -17.39 -7.83 -9.61
C ILE A 77 -18.81 -7.49 -10.02
N LYS A 78 -19.15 -7.64 -11.32
CA LYS A 78 -20.50 -7.36 -11.81
C LYS A 78 -21.52 -8.29 -11.14
N ARG A 79 -21.26 -9.60 -11.15
CA ARG A 79 -22.12 -10.61 -10.54
C ARG A 79 -22.34 -10.37 -9.05
N LEU A 80 -21.28 -10.11 -8.29
CA LEU A 80 -21.36 -9.89 -6.84
C LEU A 80 -22.09 -8.59 -6.51
N ARG A 81 -21.89 -7.51 -7.31
CA ARG A 81 -22.68 -6.27 -7.16
C ARG A 81 -24.17 -6.51 -7.40
N ASP A 82 -24.52 -7.28 -8.43
CA ASP A 82 -25.91 -7.63 -8.73
C ASP A 82 -26.49 -8.53 -7.63
N GLU A 83 -25.72 -9.48 -7.10
CA GLU A 83 -26.11 -10.32 -5.97
C GLU A 83 -26.41 -9.48 -4.73
N ILE A 84 -25.50 -8.56 -4.35
CA ILE A 84 -25.71 -7.66 -3.19
C ILE A 84 -26.97 -6.82 -3.37
N ARG A 85 -27.29 -6.38 -4.60
CA ARG A 85 -28.51 -5.60 -4.88
C ARG A 85 -29.78 -6.42 -4.74
N VAL A 86 -29.78 -7.66 -5.23
CA VAL A 86 -30.97 -8.52 -5.26
C VAL A 86 -31.19 -9.24 -3.93
N LYS A 87 -30.11 -9.83 -3.39
CA LYS A 87 -30.11 -10.60 -2.15
C LYS A 87 -28.77 -10.40 -1.42
N PRO A 88 -28.67 -9.37 -0.57
CA PRO A 88 -27.48 -9.12 0.25
C PRO A 88 -27.09 -10.36 1.05
N SER A 89 -25.84 -10.80 0.95
CA SER A 89 -25.31 -11.95 1.70
C SER A 89 -23.89 -11.63 2.19
N PRO A 90 -23.50 -12.06 3.42
CA PRO A 90 -22.16 -11.79 3.94
C PRO A 90 -21.05 -12.30 3.01
N SER A 91 -21.29 -13.45 2.37
CA SER A 91 -20.37 -14.04 1.40
C SER A 91 -20.15 -13.15 0.17
N ALA A 92 -21.21 -12.53 -0.36
CA ALA A 92 -21.07 -11.64 -1.50
C ALA A 92 -20.29 -10.37 -1.16
N TYR A 93 -20.57 -9.77 0.01
CA TYR A 93 -19.83 -8.61 0.52
C TYR A 93 -18.35 -8.93 0.73
N THR A 94 -18.05 -10.03 1.44
CA THR A 94 -16.66 -10.41 1.75
C THR A 94 -15.87 -10.79 0.52
N GLN A 95 -16.44 -11.54 -0.43
CA GLN A 95 -15.79 -11.85 -1.70
C GLN A 95 -15.50 -10.60 -2.52
N LEU A 96 -16.46 -9.67 -2.62
CA LEU A 96 -16.26 -8.44 -3.38
C LEU A 96 -15.25 -7.50 -2.69
N GLY A 97 -15.28 -7.42 -1.36
CA GLY A 97 -14.32 -6.66 -0.56
C GLY A 97 -12.89 -7.21 -0.71
N ASP A 98 -12.74 -8.54 -0.71
CA ASP A 98 -11.46 -9.21 -0.95
C ASP A 98 -10.92 -8.93 -2.36
N ILE A 99 -11.79 -8.94 -3.37
CA ILE A 99 -11.44 -8.55 -4.75
C ILE A 99 -10.97 -7.09 -4.80
N TYR A 100 -11.71 -6.15 -4.20
CA TYR A 100 -11.29 -4.73 -4.18
C TYR A 100 -9.95 -4.55 -3.47
N ARG A 101 -9.73 -5.23 -2.35
CA ARG A 101 -8.43 -5.23 -1.66
C ARG A 101 -7.31 -5.71 -2.60
N ASP A 102 -7.53 -6.82 -3.31
CA ASP A 102 -6.54 -7.41 -4.22
C ASP A 102 -6.24 -6.55 -5.44
N LEU A 103 -7.20 -5.69 -5.84
CA LEU A 103 -7.03 -4.65 -6.86
C LEU A 103 -6.37 -3.37 -6.31
N GLY A 104 -6.13 -3.27 -5.01
CA GLY A 104 -5.63 -2.07 -4.34
C GLY A 104 -6.69 -0.97 -4.19
N GLU A 105 -7.96 -1.27 -4.43
CA GLU A 105 -9.11 -0.39 -4.24
C GLU A 105 -9.53 -0.42 -2.75
N VAL A 106 -8.59 -0.01 -1.89
CA VAL A 106 -8.65 -0.16 -0.42
C VAL A 106 -9.88 0.53 0.19
N ASP A 107 -10.18 1.75 -0.25
CA ASP A 107 -11.33 2.50 0.27
C ASP A 107 -12.65 1.78 -0.04
N GLN A 108 -12.81 1.31 -1.28
CA GLN A 108 -14.00 0.57 -1.70
C GLN A 108 -14.12 -0.78 -0.97
N ALA A 109 -12.99 -1.43 -0.66
CA ALA A 109 -12.98 -2.64 0.15
C ALA A 109 -13.46 -2.35 1.58
N LEU A 110 -12.92 -1.32 2.22
CA LEU A 110 -13.27 -0.96 3.60
C LEU A 110 -14.72 -0.49 3.73
N ASP A 111 -15.22 0.34 2.80
CA ASP A 111 -16.62 0.78 2.80
C ASP A 111 -17.56 -0.42 2.71
N LEU A 112 -17.29 -1.32 1.77
CA LEU A 112 -18.13 -2.49 1.54
C LEU A 112 -18.09 -3.49 2.70
N LEU A 113 -16.91 -3.73 3.28
CA LEU A 113 -16.76 -4.64 4.41
C LEU A 113 -17.35 -4.04 5.69
N THR A 114 -17.27 -2.72 5.89
CA THR A 114 -17.93 -2.03 6.99
C THR A 114 -19.45 -2.19 6.87
N GLU A 115 -20.02 -1.94 5.68
CA GLU A 115 -21.44 -2.18 5.41
C GLU A 115 -21.84 -3.64 5.70
N CYS A 116 -20.97 -4.61 5.38
CA CYS A 116 -21.17 -6.01 5.73
C CYS A 116 -21.26 -6.21 7.25
N THR A 117 -20.34 -5.64 8.03
CA THR A 117 -20.34 -5.79 9.49
C THR A 117 -21.49 -5.07 10.18
N GLU A 118 -22.02 -4.00 9.59
CA GLU A 118 -23.22 -3.32 10.08
C GLU A 118 -24.49 -4.16 9.86
N ARG A 119 -24.58 -4.85 8.72
CA ARG A 119 -25.73 -5.71 8.37
C ARG A 119 -25.64 -7.10 8.99
N PHE A 120 -24.42 -7.63 9.12
CA PHE A 120 -24.11 -8.98 9.56
C PHE A 120 -23.05 -8.91 10.67
N THR A 121 -23.49 -8.58 11.87
CA THR A 121 -22.66 -8.22 13.04
C THR A 121 -21.79 -9.35 13.61
N GLU A 122 -21.98 -10.57 13.12
CA GLU A 122 -21.20 -11.76 13.51
C GLU A 122 -20.38 -12.33 12.34
N GLU A 123 -20.32 -11.64 11.19
CA GLU A 123 -19.54 -12.09 10.04
C GLU A 123 -18.03 -11.93 10.29
N THR A 124 -17.38 -13.02 10.68
CA THR A 124 -15.97 -13.05 11.08
C THR A 124 -15.02 -12.77 9.92
N VAL A 125 -15.36 -13.20 8.70
CA VAL A 125 -14.51 -12.96 7.52
C VAL A 125 -14.44 -11.47 7.21
N ALA A 126 -15.54 -10.74 7.36
CA ALA A 126 -15.56 -9.29 7.13
C ALA A 126 -14.66 -8.55 8.12
N TYR A 127 -14.79 -8.85 9.42
CA TYR A 127 -13.90 -8.29 10.44
C TYR A 127 -12.43 -8.65 10.20
N ARG A 128 -12.12 -9.89 9.80
CA ARG A 128 -10.74 -10.30 9.49
C ARG A 128 -10.17 -9.51 8.32
N LEU A 129 -10.95 -9.32 7.26
CA LEU A 129 -10.51 -8.53 6.10
C LEU A 129 -10.30 -7.06 6.45
N ILE A 130 -11.19 -6.44 7.22
CA ILE A 130 -10.99 -5.07 7.74
C ILE A 130 -9.71 -4.99 8.56
N GLY A 131 -9.55 -5.91 9.51
CA GLY A 131 -8.38 -5.97 10.38
C GLY A 131 -7.07 -6.12 9.61
N GLN A 132 -7.05 -6.99 8.60
CA GLN A 132 -5.90 -7.19 7.73
C GLN A 132 -5.57 -5.93 6.91
N ILE A 133 -6.57 -5.30 6.29
CA ILE A 133 -6.37 -4.09 5.48
C ILE A 133 -5.82 -2.95 6.34
N ARG A 134 -6.44 -2.72 7.49
CA ARG A 134 -6.02 -1.69 8.45
C ARG A 134 -4.61 -1.97 8.98
N LEU A 135 -4.27 -3.22 9.28
CA LEU A 135 -2.92 -3.58 9.68
C LEU A 135 -1.91 -3.29 8.56
N GLU A 136 -2.21 -3.67 7.31
CA GLU A 136 -1.34 -3.41 6.16
C GLU A 136 -1.11 -1.90 5.94
N ASN A 137 -2.12 -1.06 6.18
CA ASN A 137 -2.01 0.40 6.15
C ASN A 137 -1.16 0.93 7.32
N PHE A 138 -1.45 0.50 8.55
CA PHE A 138 -0.70 0.89 9.74
C PHE A 138 0.79 0.57 9.60
N LEU A 139 1.12 -0.62 9.12
CA LEU A 139 2.51 -1.04 8.95
C LEU A 139 3.28 -0.22 7.89
N GLN A 140 2.58 0.42 6.97
CA GLN A 140 3.17 1.24 5.91
C GLN A 140 3.22 2.74 6.25
N GLU A 141 2.17 3.26 6.87
CA GLU A 141 2.02 4.71 7.11
C GLU A 141 2.26 5.09 8.58
N VAL A 142 2.18 4.11 9.49
CA VAL A 142 2.37 4.25 10.93
C VAL A 142 1.43 5.33 11.49
N ILE A 143 0.14 5.11 11.28
CA ILE A 143 -0.95 6.00 11.70
C ILE A 143 -1.78 5.26 12.75
N ALA A 144 -1.86 5.79 13.97
CA ALA A 144 -2.42 5.08 15.11
C ALA A 144 -3.86 4.64 14.85
N TYR A 145 -4.64 5.49 14.16
CA TYR A 145 -5.99 5.18 13.71
C TYR A 145 -6.08 3.81 12.99
N ASP A 146 -5.25 3.56 11.98
CA ASP A 146 -5.26 2.26 11.29
C ASP A 146 -4.83 1.11 12.23
N GLY A 147 -3.89 1.36 13.16
CA GLY A 147 -3.49 0.40 14.18
C GLY A 147 -4.63 0.02 15.13
N PHE A 148 -5.40 0.99 15.60
CA PHE A 148 -6.56 0.80 16.47
C PHE A 148 -7.67 0.02 15.79
N HIS A 149 -8.04 0.41 14.56
CA HIS A 149 -9.08 -0.29 13.81
C HIS A 149 -8.66 -1.70 13.43
N ALA A 150 -7.37 -1.92 13.15
CA ALA A 150 -6.82 -3.26 12.96
C ALA A 150 -6.99 -4.12 14.22
N TRP A 151 -6.56 -3.60 15.38
CA TRP A 151 -6.68 -4.30 16.66
C TRP A 151 -8.13 -4.66 16.99
N ASN A 152 -9.04 -3.69 16.93
CA ASN A 152 -10.45 -3.88 17.27
C ASN A 152 -11.12 -4.93 16.37
N ALA A 153 -10.91 -4.85 15.05
CA ALA A 153 -11.50 -5.79 14.12
C ALA A 153 -10.96 -7.21 14.34
N LEU A 154 -9.65 -7.39 14.50
CA LEU A 154 -9.05 -8.71 14.72
C LEU A 154 -9.41 -9.30 16.09
N ARG A 155 -9.50 -8.47 17.13
CA ARG A 155 -10.00 -8.90 18.43
C ARG A 155 -11.45 -9.37 18.34
N ARG A 156 -12.29 -8.68 17.58
CA ARG A 156 -13.67 -9.11 17.33
C ARG A 156 -13.75 -10.46 16.64
N VAL A 157 -12.84 -10.74 15.70
CA VAL A 157 -12.71 -12.09 15.11
C VAL A 157 -12.36 -13.13 16.18
N LYS A 158 -11.36 -12.85 17.03
CA LYS A 158 -10.96 -13.76 18.12
C LYS A 158 -12.11 -14.05 19.11
N GLU A 159 -12.98 -13.07 19.38
CA GLU A 159 -14.17 -13.24 20.22
C GLU A 159 -15.25 -14.12 19.56
N LEU A 160 -15.45 -13.99 18.24
CA LEU A 160 -16.49 -14.69 17.48
C LEU A 160 -16.06 -16.08 16.98
N SER A 161 -14.79 -16.23 16.59
CA SER A 161 -14.18 -17.46 16.07
C SER A 161 -12.80 -17.63 16.71
N PRO A 162 -12.75 -18.16 17.94
CA PRO A 162 -11.50 -18.37 18.68
C PRO A 162 -10.56 -19.39 18.03
N ASP A 163 -10.93 -20.00 16.92
CA ASP A 163 -10.16 -20.95 16.12
C ASP A 163 -9.54 -20.31 14.86
N ASP A 164 -9.89 -19.06 14.51
CA ASP A 164 -9.33 -18.35 13.35
C ASP A 164 -7.81 -18.10 13.52
N SER A 165 -7.03 -19.00 12.92
CA SER A 165 -5.57 -18.98 12.90
C SER A 165 -5.01 -17.69 12.29
N GLN A 166 -5.66 -17.19 11.25
CA GLN A 166 -5.17 -16.00 10.55
C GLN A 166 -5.35 -14.76 11.41
N ALA A 167 -6.48 -14.61 12.12
CA ALA A 167 -6.70 -13.50 13.03
C ALA A 167 -5.70 -13.49 14.20
N ARG A 168 -5.39 -14.65 14.78
CA ARG A 168 -4.33 -14.79 15.81
C ARG A 168 -2.98 -14.33 15.31
N VAL A 169 -2.54 -14.81 14.14
CA VAL A 169 -1.24 -14.43 13.59
C VAL A 169 -1.18 -12.93 13.27
N LEU A 170 -2.27 -12.35 12.75
CA LEU A 170 -2.35 -10.91 12.48
C LEU A 170 -2.33 -10.06 13.76
N LEU A 171 -2.97 -10.51 14.85
CA LEU A 171 -2.85 -9.87 16.17
C LEU A 171 -1.42 -9.95 16.68
N GLY A 172 -0.80 -11.13 16.61
CA GLY A 172 0.61 -11.31 16.95
C GLY A 172 1.54 -10.39 16.16
N GLN A 173 1.24 -10.20 14.87
CA GLN A 173 1.99 -9.31 13.98
C GLN A 173 1.87 -7.84 14.42
N LEU A 174 0.64 -7.39 14.74
CA LEU A 174 0.41 -6.03 15.26
C LEU A 174 1.14 -5.81 16.58
N TYR A 175 0.95 -6.72 17.53
CA TYR A 175 1.59 -6.65 18.85
C TYR A 175 3.11 -6.62 18.74
N TYR A 176 3.68 -7.50 17.91
CA TYR A 176 5.12 -7.52 17.69
C TYR A 176 5.59 -6.22 17.04
N ALA A 177 4.92 -5.69 16.01
CA ALA A 177 5.32 -4.46 15.34
C ALA A 177 5.44 -3.26 16.30
N VAL A 178 4.53 -3.14 17.28
CA VAL A 178 4.52 -2.04 18.27
C VAL A 178 5.30 -2.35 19.55
N GLY A 179 6.00 -3.48 19.60
CA GLY A 179 6.85 -3.87 20.72
C GLY A 179 6.15 -4.56 21.90
N ALA A 180 4.85 -4.89 21.77
CA ALA A 180 4.10 -5.69 22.73
C ALA A 180 4.47 -7.18 22.66
N ASN A 181 5.75 -7.50 22.79
CA ASN A 181 6.30 -8.84 22.51
C ASN A 181 5.66 -9.94 23.36
N ALA A 182 5.32 -9.66 24.62
CA ALA A 182 4.63 -10.60 25.50
C ALA A 182 3.26 -11.00 24.95
N MET A 183 2.48 -10.04 24.44
CA MET A 183 1.18 -10.30 23.83
C MET A 183 1.35 -11.04 22.49
N ALA A 184 2.35 -10.66 21.69
CA ALA A 184 2.63 -11.34 20.43
C ALA A 184 2.97 -12.83 20.63
N VAL A 185 3.85 -13.13 21.59
CA VAL A 185 4.23 -14.50 21.95
C VAL A 185 3.03 -15.29 22.48
N GLN A 186 2.14 -14.66 23.24
CA GLN A 186 0.92 -15.32 23.70
C GLN A 186 0.04 -15.75 22.51
N GLU A 187 -0.26 -14.86 21.57
CA GLU A 187 -1.08 -15.19 20.39
C GLU A 187 -0.45 -16.30 19.53
N LEU A 188 0.86 -16.26 19.35
CA LEU A 188 1.59 -17.26 18.57
C LEU A 188 1.67 -18.62 19.29
N ARG A 189 1.72 -18.64 20.63
CA ARG A 189 1.64 -19.88 21.42
C ARG A 189 0.27 -20.51 21.37
N GLU A 190 -0.79 -19.70 21.46
CA GLU A 190 -2.17 -20.18 21.28
C GLU A 190 -2.36 -20.76 19.88
N GLU A 191 -1.77 -20.14 18.86
CA GLU A 191 -1.77 -20.68 17.50
C GLU A 191 -1.00 -22.00 17.38
N LEU A 192 0.18 -22.13 18.00
CA LEU A 192 0.95 -23.38 17.98
C LEU A 192 0.25 -24.50 18.78
N ALA A 193 -0.48 -24.16 19.83
CA ALA A 193 -1.29 -25.12 20.58
C ALA A 193 -2.45 -25.67 19.73
N ALA A 194 -3.10 -24.82 18.94
CA ALA A 194 -4.15 -25.23 18.01
C ALA A 194 -3.60 -25.96 16.78
N ASN A 195 -2.45 -25.51 16.26
CA ASN A 195 -1.80 -26.03 15.06
C ASN A 195 -0.31 -26.38 15.33
N PRO A 196 -0.02 -27.55 15.92
CA PRO A 196 1.34 -27.95 16.30
C PRO A 196 2.32 -28.11 15.13
N THR A 197 1.83 -28.14 13.89
CA THR A 197 2.62 -28.26 12.66
C THR A 197 3.04 -26.91 12.07
N ALA A 198 2.69 -25.79 12.70
CA ALA A 198 3.13 -24.45 12.31
C ALA A 198 4.62 -24.22 12.63
N LEU A 199 5.51 -24.87 11.87
CA LEU A 199 6.96 -24.84 12.08
C LEU A 199 7.55 -23.43 11.95
N ASP A 200 6.98 -22.61 11.08
CA ASP A 200 7.35 -21.20 10.90
C ASP A 200 7.16 -20.41 12.20
N ILE A 201 6.02 -20.60 12.87
CA ILE A 201 5.72 -19.97 14.16
C ILE A 201 6.62 -20.53 15.26
N LYS A 202 6.83 -21.85 15.28
CA LYS A 202 7.70 -22.49 16.27
C LYS A 202 9.13 -21.94 16.19
N SER A 203 9.73 -21.91 15.01
CA SER A 203 11.08 -21.36 14.81
C SER A 203 11.16 -19.88 15.21
N PHE A 204 10.17 -19.08 14.84
CA PHE A 204 10.13 -17.67 15.24
C PHE A 204 10.07 -17.49 16.77
N LEU A 205 9.28 -18.31 17.47
CA LEU A 205 9.20 -18.27 18.93
C LEU A 205 10.50 -18.71 19.60
N GLU A 206 11.19 -19.71 19.04
CA GLU A 206 12.53 -20.14 19.50
C GLU A 206 13.56 -19.03 19.34
N ASP A 207 13.56 -18.34 18.19
CA ASP A 207 14.46 -17.22 17.90
C ASP A 207 14.16 -15.98 18.78
N LEU A 208 12.87 -15.70 19.03
CA LEU A 208 12.44 -14.56 19.83
C LEU A 208 12.67 -14.77 21.33
N GLY A 209 12.57 -16.01 21.81
CA GLY A 209 12.71 -16.36 23.22
C GLY A 209 11.57 -15.85 24.12
N GLU A 210 11.80 -15.83 25.44
CA GLU A 210 10.82 -15.29 26.40
C GLU A 210 10.89 -13.75 26.43
N PRO A 211 9.81 -13.06 26.08
CA PRO A 211 9.78 -11.61 26.12
C PRO A 211 9.62 -11.11 27.56
N ARG A 212 10.12 -9.89 27.81
CA ARG A 212 9.80 -9.20 29.07
C ARG A 212 8.29 -8.94 29.14
N PRO A 213 7.64 -9.13 30.31
CA PRO A 213 6.26 -8.73 30.51
C PRO A 213 6.07 -7.24 30.18
N LEU A 214 4.91 -6.90 29.65
CA LEU A 214 4.55 -5.51 29.45
C LEU A 214 4.46 -4.81 30.82
N GLU A 215 5.04 -3.62 30.93
CA GLU A 215 4.96 -2.82 32.16
C GLU A 215 3.50 -2.44 32.45
N LYS A 216 3.12 -2.38 33.73
CA LYS A 216 1.70 -2.20 34.15
C LYS A 216 1.05 -0.94 33.59
N ASP A 217 1.83 0.11 33.38
CA ASP A 217 1.33 1.42 32.94
C ASP A 217 1.39 1.59 31.42
N VAL A 218 1.90 0.58 30.70
CA VAL A 218 1.99 0.59 29.24
C VAL A 218 0.81 -0.18 28.66
N THR A 219 -0.08 0.52 27.95
CA THR A 219 -1.20 -0.06 27.23
C THR A 219 -0.86 -0.26 25.76
N LEU A 220 -1.58 -1.15 25.07
CA LEU A 220 -1.41 -1.29 23.63
C LEU A 220 -1.69 0.04 22.90
N ASP A 221 -2.68 0.78 23.37
CA ASP A 221 -3.05 2.09 22.82
C ASP A 221 -1.86 3.05 22.83
N SER A 222 -1.16 3.14 23.97
CA SER A 222 0.02 4.00 24.07
C SER A 222 1.20 3.49 23.23
N LEU A 223 1.31 2.18 22.98
CA LEU A 223 2.31 1.64 22.05
C LEU A 223 2.03 2.07 20.60
N ILE A 224 0.78 1.99 20.17
CA ILE A 224 0.34 2.37 18.82
C ILE A 224 0.52 3.89 18.61
N GLU A 225 0.13 4.70 19.58
CA GLU A 225 0.33 6.16 19.55
C GLU A 225 1.80 6.54 19.49
N ARG A 226 2.65 5.94 20.33
CA ARG A 226 4.11 6.17 20.30
C ARG A 226 4.74 5.77 18.95
N ALA A 227 4.20 4.75 18.28
CA ALA A 227 4.66 4.40 16.93
C ALA A 227 4.33 5.52 15.93
N GLU A 228 3.13 6.10 15.99
CA GLU A 228 2.77 7.26 15.16
C GLU A 228 3.61 8.50 15.50
N GLU A 229 3.82 8.79 16.78
CA GLU A 229 4.63 9.92 17.24
C GLU A 229 6.08 9.80 16.78
N SER A 230 6.68 8.62 16.91
CA SER A 230 8.05 8.36 16.46
C SER A 230 8.16 8.19 14.94
N GLY A 231 7.02 7.99 14.26
CA GLY A 231 6.94 7.69 12.83
C GLY A 231 7.57 6.35 12.44
N SER A 232 7.79 5.46 13.41
CA SER A 232 8.44 4.18 13.21
C SER A 232 7.82 3.08 14.08
N LEU A 233 7.90 1.85 13.59
CA LEU A 233 7.52 0.67 14.36
C LEU A 233 8.67 0.26 15.28
N THR A 234 8.35 -0.28 16.46
CA THR A 234 9.37 -0.70 17.44
C THR A 234 10.17 -1.89 16.93
N ASN A 235 9.52 -2.88 16.30
CA ASN A 235 10.18 -4.05 15.75
C ASN A 235 10.04 -4.11 14.22
N SER A 236 11.08 -4.62 13.56
CA SER A 236 11.03 -5.02 12.16
C SER A 236 10.25 -6.32 12.02
N LEU A 237 9.34 -6.41 11.03
CA LEU A 237 8.63 -7.65 10.74
C LEU A 237 9.43 -8.65 9.88
N GLN A 238 10.72 -8.40 9.64
CA GLN A 238 11.57 -9.34 8.95
C GLN A 238 11.69 -10.64 9.76
N GLY A 239 11.28 -11.76 9.16
CA GLY A 239 11.26 -13.07 9.82
C GLY A 239 9.99 -13.38 10.61
N PHE A 240 9.07 -12.41 10.78
CA PHE A 240 7.78 -12.69 11.40
C PHE A 240 6.97 -13.66 10.50
N PRO A 241 6.29 -14.68 11.07
CA PRO A 241 5.57 -15.70 10.30
C PRO A 241 4.45 -15.10 9.43
N ARG A 242 4.28 -15.66 8.23
CA ARG A 242 3.14 -15.39 7.32
C ARG A 242 2.95 -13.91 6.94
N VAL A 243 3.98 -13.08 7.07
CA VAL A 243 3.95 -11.70 6.54
C VAL A 243 4.15 -11.71 5.04
N LYS A 244 3.35 -10.93 4.31
CA LYS A 244 3.56 -10.69 2.87
C LYS A 244 5.00 -10.20 2.64
N PRO A 245 5.81 -10.83 1.76
CA PRO A 245 7.24 -10.51 1.63
C PRO A 245 7.55 -9.01 1.39
N GLY A 246 6.71 -8.33 0.61
CA GLY A 246 6.86 -6.90 0.33
C GLY A 246 6.49 -6.00 1.52
N LEU A 247 5.72 -6.48 2.48
CA LEU A 247 5.33 -5.73 3.68
C LEU A 247 6.41 -5.81 4.76
N ALA A 248 6.97 -7.00 5.00
CA ALA A 248 8.02 -7.25 6.01
C ALA A 248 9.28 -6.39 5.81
N GLN A 249 9.59 -6.05 4.55
CA GLN A 249 10.75 -5.22 4.22
C GLN A 249 10.44 -3.72 4.22
N ARG A 250 9.16 -3.34 4.24
CA ARG A 250 8.69 -1.94 4.13
C ARG A 250 8.15 -1.40 5.45
N THR A 251 8.05 -2.25 6.48
CA THR A 251 7.57 -1.88 7.81
C THR A 251 8.40 -0.79 8.46
N GLY A 252 7.76 0.28 8.88
CA GLY A 252 8.38 1.36 9.66
C GLY A 252 9.48 2.14 8.92
N LEU A 253 9.72 1.87 7.64
CA LEU A 253 10.67 2.62 6.82
C LEU A 253 9.96 3.80 6.17
N ALA A 254 10.15 5.00 6.72
CA ALA A 254 10.00 6.22 5.94
C ALA A 254 10.81 6.05 4.65
N PRO A 255 10.28 6.43 3.48
CA PRO A 255 11.01 6.30 2.24
C PRO A 255 12.31 7.08 2.39
N LYS A 256 13.46 6.40 2.28
CA LYS A 256 14.76 7.06 2.22
C LYS A 256 14.83 7.80 0.89
N ILE A 257 14.27 9.00 0.86
CA ILE A 257 14.36 9.88 -0.29
C ILE A 257 15.75 10.49 -0.25
N ASN A 258 16.56 10.17 -1.25
CA ASN A 258 17.82 10.86 -1.46
C ASN A 258 17.52 12.32 -1.85
N ALA A 259 17.76 13.25 -0.92
CA ALA A 259 17.45 14.67 -1.10
C ALA A 259 18.14 15.25 -2.34
N VAL A 260 19.37 14.84 -2.66
CA VAL A 260 20.11 15.31 -3.84
C VAL A 260 19.42 14.83 -5.12
N ALA A 261 19.07 13.55 -5.20
CA ALA A 261 18.39 12.99 -6.36
C ALA A 261 16.96 13.55 -6.52
N ALA A 262 16.25 13.75 -5.40
CA ALA A 262 14.93 14.38 -5.40
C ALA A 262 15.01 15.83 -5.86
N MET A 263 15.98 16.60 -5.37
CA MET A 263 16.21 17.98 -5.79
C MET A 263 16.51 18.06 -7.28
N ALA A 264 17.39 17.21 -7.82
CA ALA A 264 17.67 17.17 -9.26
C ALA A 264 16.41 16.93 -10.11
N LYS A 265 15.54 16.01 -9.68
CA LYS A 265 14.25 15.74 -10.35
C LYS A 265 13.27 16.90 -10.24
N VAL A 266 13.20 17.56 -9.09
CA VAL A 266 12.32 18.71 -8.85
C VAL A 266 12.80 19.92 -9.65
N SER A 267 14.09 20.20 -9.69
CA SER A 267 14.70 21.27 -10.49
C SER A 267 14.50 21.05 -11.99
N ALA A 268 14.55 19.80 -12.47
CA ALA A 268 14.26 19.51 -13.88
C ALA A 268 12.81 19.83 -14.30
N LEU A 269 11.90 19.98 -13.33
CA LEU A 269 10.50 20.34 -13.58
C LEU A 269 10.25 21.85 -13.50
N GLN A 270 11.26 22.66 -13.22
CA GLN A 270 11.11 24.11 -13.05
C GLN A 270 10.45 24.79 -14.27
N GLU A 271 10.84 24.38 -15.48
CA GLU A 271 10.34 24.93 -16.73
C GLU A 271 8.95 24.36 -17.14
N THR A 272 8.28 23.62 -16.26
CA THR A 272 6.95 23.07 -16.57
C THR A 272 5.93 24.20 -16.68
N PRO A 273 5.21 24.35 -17.81
CA PRO A 273 4.25 25.42 -17.99
C PRO A 273 3.15 25.41 -16.92
N GLY A 274 2.98 26.55 -16.24
CA GLY A 274 1.96 26.73 -15.20
C GLY A 274 2.39 26.24 -13.80
N LEU A 275 3.59 25.68 -13.63
CA LEU A 275 4.11 25.35 -12.30
C LEU A 275 4.58 26.63 -11.60
N LEU A 276 4.07 26.89 -10.39
CA LEU A 276 4.45 28.05 -9.58
C LEU A 276 5.33 27.65 -8.39
N ASN A 277 4.95 26.61 -7.65
CA ASN A 277 5.78 26.01 -6.61
C ASN A 277 5.62 24.50 -6.62
N LEU A 278 6.69 23.79 -6.28
CA LEU A 278 6.67 22.36 -6.04
C LEU A 278 7.54 22.07 -4.81
N ALA A 279 7.04 21.29 -3.87
CA ALA A 279 7.75 20.95 -2.65
C ALA A 279 7.52 19.50 -2.27
N ILE A 280 8.55 18.91 -1.69
CA ILE A 280 8.55 17.58 -1.10
C ILE A 280 8.97 17.78 0.34
N LEU A 281 8.07 17.46 1.26
CA LEU A 281 8.29 17.57 2.70
C LEU A 281 8.39 16.18 3.33
N SER A 282 9.25 16.05 4.32
CA SER A 282 9.27 14.89 5.21
C SER A 282 7.99 14.83 6.06
N ARG A 283 7.85 13.77 6.87
CA ARG A 283 6.73 13.62 7.82
C ARG A 283 6.66 14.77 8.81
N GLU A 284 7.81 15.30 9.19
CA GLU A 284 7.98 16.41 10.15
C GLU A 284 7.80 17.79 9.49
N GLY A 285 7.52 17.86 8.18
CA GLY A 285 7.38 19.12 7.45
C GLY A 285 8.71 19.79 7.07
N THR A 286 9.82 19.06 7.16
CA THR A 286 11.14 19.51 6.68
C THR A 286 11.20 19.42 5.16
N VAL A 287 11.73 20.44 4.48
CA VAL A 287 11.87 20.42 3.02
C VAL A 287 12.96 19.44 2.60
N ILE A 288 12.57 18.42 1.83
CA ILE A 288 13.48 17.47 1.17
C ILE A 288 13.96 18.04 -0.15
N ALA A 289 13.05 18.63 -0.93
CA ALA A 289 13.32 19.30 -2.20
C ALA A 289 12.21 20.31 -2.50
N SER A 290 12.55 21.42 -3.13
CA SER A 290 11.55 22.38 -3.59
C SER A 290 12.04 23.20 -4.78
N VAL A 291 11.11 23.74 -5.56
CA VAL A 291 11.35 24.75 -6.57
C VAL A 291 10.22 25.78 -6.54
N GLY A 292 10.55 27.02 -6.85
CA GLY A 292 9.60 28.12 -6.98
C GLY A 292 9.90 28.92 -8.24
N ASN A 293 8.85 29.36 -8.90
CA ASN A 293 8.88 30.19 -10.10
C ASN A 293 8.30 31.58 -9.82
N GLU A 294 8.51 32.50 -10.75
CA GLU A 294 7.92 33.82 -10.71
C GLU A 294 6.38 33.72 -10.65
N GLY A 295 5.76 34.55 -9.80
CA GLY A 295 4.31 34.48 -9.52
C GLY A 295 3.91 33.40 -8.51
N GLY A 296 4.85 32.59 -8.02
CA GLY A 296 4.64 31.65 -6.91
C GLY A 296 4.75 32.29 -5.52
N MET A 297 4.47 31.48 -4.50
CA MET A 297 4.63 31.86 -3.09
C MET A 297 6.10 31.84 -2.66
N ALA A 298 6.42 32.58 -1.60
CA ALA A 298 7.74 32.45 -0.98
C ALA A 298 7.95 31.02 -0.46
N PRO A 299 9.18 30.46 -0.50
CA PRO A 299 9.42 29.07 -0.12
C PRO A 299 8.92 28.69 1.28
N GLU A 300 9.11 29.56 2.28
CA GLU A 300 8.64 29.30 3.65
C GLU A 300 7.12 29.40 3.78
N GLU A 301 6.47 30.31 3.05
CA GLU A 301 5.01 30.40 3.01
C GLU A 301 4.41 29.13 2.40
N PHE A 302 4.98 28.66 1.29
CA PHE A 302 4.52 27.44 0.63
C PHE A 302 4.74 26.19 1.47
N ARG A 303 5.90 26.10 2.16
CA ARG A 303 6.18 25.04 3.13
C ARG A 303 5.14 25.02 4.25
N THR A 304 4.85 26.19 4.82
CA THR A 304 3.91 26.35 5.94
C THR A 304 2.49 25.98 5.51
N LEU A 305 2.03 26.50 4.37
CA LEU A 305 0.74 26.14 3.77
C LEU A 305 0.64 24.63 3.56
N THR A 306 1.66 24.02 2.96
CA THR A 306 1.66 22.58 2.67
C THR A 306 1.59 21.75 3.95
N ALA A 307 2.41 22.09 4.96
CA ALA A 307 2.44 21.40 6.23
C ALA A 307 1.08 21.50 6.95
N GLU A 308 0.50 22.71 7.00
CA GLU A 308 -0.80 22.95 7.64
C GLU A 308 -1.95 22.24 6.92
N VAL A 309 -2.03 22.32 5.60
CA VAL A 309 -3.08 21.61 4.85
C VAL A 309 -2.95 20.10 5.05
N SER A 310 -1.72 19.54 5.02
CA SER A 310 -1.49 18.11 5.26
C SER A 310 -1.88 17.70 6.68
N ARG A 311 -1.53 18.52 7.69
CA ARG A 311 -1.86 18.28 9.11
C ARG A 311 -3.37 18.33 9.35
N VAL A 312 -4.03 19.42 8.95
CA VAL A 312 -5.47 19.63 9.13
C VAL A 312 -6.28 18.58 8.37
N SER A 313 -5.88 18.24 7.14
CA SER A 313 -6.56 17.20 6.36
C SER A 313 -6.40 15.84 7.04
N GLY A 314 -5.21 15.50 7.54
CA GLY A 314 -4.97 14.27 8.30
C GLY A 314 -5.82 14.20 9.58
N GLU A 315 -5.90 15.29 10.34
CA GLU A 315 -6.76 15.40 11.53
C GLU A 315 -8.24 15.23 11.19
N ALA A 316 -8.69 15.87 10.11
CA ALA A 316 -10.06 15.75 9.64
C ALA A 316 -10.38 14.31 9.20
N CYS A 317 -9.50 13.67 8.43
CA CYS A 317 -9.67 12.28 8.02
C CYS A 317 -9.79 11.33 9.22
N ARG A 318 -8.95 11.51 10.24
CA ARG A 318 -9.03 10.75 11.50
C ARG A 318 -10.35 11.00 12.24
N ARG A 319 -10.78 12.26 12.36
CA ARG A 319 -12.04 12.62 13.03
C ARG A 319 -13.28 12.10 12.31
N MET A 320 -13.21 11.96 10.99
CA MET A 320 -14.30 11.47 10.16
C MET A 320 -14.29 9.95 9.96
N ASP A 321 -13.34 9.24 10.58
CA ASP A 321 -13.25 7.77 10.48
C ASP A 321 -12.97 7.27 9.04
N ILE A 322 -12.42 8.12 8.16
CA ILE A 322 -12.18 7.79 6.74
C ILE A 322 -10.72 7.40 6.45
N GLY A 323 -9.94 7.10 7.49
CA GLY A 323 -8.54 6.68 7.36
C GLY A 323 -7.56 7.84 7.18
N SER A 324 -6.61 7.65 6.27
CA SER A 324 -5.40 8.46 6.16
C SER A 324 -5.50 9.44 4.99
N PHE A 325 -5.02 10.68 5.17
CA PHE A 325 -4.99 11.65 4.08
C PHE A 325 -3.97 11.23 3.01
N VAL A 326 -4.46 10.80 1.84
CA VAL A 326 -3.62 10.36 0.71
C VAL A 326 -3.44 11.46 -0.32
N ARG A 327 -4.49 12.24 -0.64
CA ARG A 327 -4.42 13.31 -1.63
C ARG A 327 -5.56 14.31 -1.48
N GLY A 328 -5.34 15.51 -1.98
CA GLY A 328 -6.35 16.56 -2.05
C GLY A 328 -5.95 17.65 -3.04
N ALA A 329 -6.93 18.37 -3.58
CA ALA A 329 -6.68 19.54 -4.40
C ALA A 329 -7.64 20.66 -4.04
N VAL A 330 -7.13 21.89 -4.08
CA VAL A 330 -7.88 23.11 -3.81
C VAL A 330 -7.82 23.99 -5.06
N ARG A 331 -8.98 24.50 -5.48
CA ARG A 331 -9.12 25.37 -6.65
C ARG A 331 -9.30 26.81 -6.19
N PHE A 332 -8.47 27.69 -6.74
CA PHE A 332 -8.59 29.14 -6.60
C PHE A 332 -9.06 29.75 -7.94
N PRO A 333 -9.51 31.01 -7.97
CA PRO A 333 -10.00 31.64 -9.20
C PRO A 333 -8.98 31.65 -10.35
N HIS A 334 -7.68 31.79 -10.05
CA HIS A 334 -6.60 31.88 -11.04
C HIS A 334 -5.43 30.93 -10.76
N ALA A 335 -5.60 29.98 -9.83
CA ALA A 335 -4.55 29.07 -9.42
C ALA A 335 -5.15 27.78 -8.84
N GLY A 336 -4.31 26.79 -8.57
CA GLY A 336 -4.69 25.60 -7.83
C GLY A 336 -3.55 25.12 -6.95
N ALA A 337 -3.91 24.39 -5.90
CA ALA A 337 -2.97 23.62 -5.10
C ALA A 337 -3.35 22.14 -5.18
N ALA A 338 -2.38 21.25 -5.27
CA ALA A 338 -2.56 19.81 -5.15
C ALA A 338 -1.56 19.27 -4.13
N ILE A 339 -2.00 18.31 -3.34
CA ILE A 339 -1.18 17.61 -2.35
C ILE A 339 -1.40 16.12 -2.52
N VAL A 340 -0.31 15.36 -2.51
CA VAL A 340 -0.29 13.91 -2.46
C VAL A 340 0.63 13.49 -1.32
N ARG A 341 0.18 12.59 -0.46
CA ARG A 341 0.94 12.06 0.67
C ARG A 341 1.19 10.58 0.47
N ARG A 342 2.42 10.15 0.72
CA ARG A 342 2.82 8.75 0.59
C ARG A 342 3.90 8.43 1.62
N ARG A 343 3.66 7.45 2.49
CA ARG A 343 4.61 6.97 3.50
C ARG A 343 5.17 8.09 4.37
N GLY A 344 4.28 8.96 4.84
CA GLY A 344 4.63 10.15 5.60
C GLY A 344 5.27 11.30 4.79
N THR A 345 5.69 11.12 3.54
CA THR A 345 6.19 12.22 2.69
C THR A 345 5.03 12.97 2.05
N THR A 346 5.06 14.30 2.10
CA THR A 346 4.06 15.18 1.47
C THR A 346 4.64 15.80 0.21
N PHE A 347 3.96 15.63 -0.92
CA PHE A 347 4.28 16.24 -2.21
C PHE A 347 3.22 17.29 -2.49
N ALA A 348 3.63 18.52 -2.73
CA ALA A 348 2.72 19.63 -2.94
C ALA A 348 3.08 20.45 -4.17
N LEU A 349 2.06 20.83 -4.91
CA LEU A 349 2.15 21.60 -6.15
C LEU A 349 1.23 22.81 -6.04
N PHE A 350 1.77 23.99 -6.31
CA PHE A 350 1.02 25.21 -6.58
C PHE A 350 1.18 25.56 -8.06
N TYR A 351 0.08 25.83 -8.73
CA TYR A 351 0.06 25.98 -10.19
C TYR A 351 -0.99 27.01 -10.64
N ALA A 352 -0.83 27.49 -11.86
CA ALA A 352 -1.76 28.36 -12.57
C ALA A 352 -1.82 27.95 -14.05
N ASP A 353 -2.57 28.70 -14.86
CA ASP A 353 -2.62 28.48 -16.29
C ASP A 353 -1.22 28.54 -16.93
N PRO A 354 -0.89 27.65 -17.90
CA PRO A 354 -1.79 26.72 -18.60
C PRO A 354 -1.97 25.34 -17.93
N MET A 355 -1.49 25.12 -16.70
CA MET A 355 -1.64 23.85 -16.01
C MET A 355 -3.08 23.64 -15.53
N LYS A 356 -3.77 22.64 -16.11
CA LYS A 356 -5.16 22.33 -15.77
C LYS A 356 -5.30 21.57 -14.46
N HIS A 357 -6.39 21.81 -13.73
CA HIS A 357 -6.64 21.19 -12.43
C HIS A 357 -6.74 19.66 -12.46
N ASP A 358 -7.32 19.10 -13.51
CA ASP A 358 -7.44 17.65 -13.73
C ASP A 358 -6.09 16.96 -13.98
N ARG A 359 -5.04 17.74 -14.28
CA ARG A 359 -3.67 17.26 -14.49
C ARG A 359 -2.79 17.34 -13.24
N ALA A 360 -3.16 18.13 -12.24
CA ALA A 360 -2.30 18.42 -11.09
C ALA A 360 -2.03 17.19 -10.20
N ILE A 361 -3.08 16.43 -9.83
CA ILE A 361 -2.92 15.19 -9.05
C ILE A 361 -2.15 14.13 -9.85
N PRO A 362 -2.51 13.80 -11.11
CA PRO A 362 -1.74 12.85 -11.91
C PRO A 362 -0.27 13.23 -12.07
N PHE A 363 0.03 14.53 -12.19
CA PHE A 363 1.41 15.02 -12.24
C PHE A 363 2.18 14.73 -10.95
N LEU A 364 1.58 15.01 -9.78
CA LEU A 364 2.19 14.68 -8.49
C LEU A 364 2.35 13.18 -8.29
N GLU A 365 1.37 12.37 -8.69
CA GLU A 365 1.44 10.91 -8.55
C GLU A 365 2.58 10.32 -9.39
N ASP A 366 2.81 10.81 -10.62
CA ASP A 366 3.97 10.44 -11.43
C ASP A 366 5.30 10.83 -10.75
N LEU A 367 5.37 12.03 -10.16
CA LEU A 367 6.54 12.46 -9.39
C LEU A 367 6.80 11.57 -8.18
N VAL A 368 5.75 11.22 -7.42
CA VAL A 368 5.83 10.28 -6.29
C VAL A 368 6.42 8.95 -6.75
N LEU A 369 5.95 8.39 -7.87
CA LEU A 369 6.49 7.14 -8.42
C LEU A 369 7.96 7.28 -8.81
N LYS A 370 8.36 8.40 -9.41
CA LYS A 370 9.77 8.64 -9.80
C LYS A 370 10.68 8.82 -8.59
N ILE A 371 10.21 9.42 -7.51
CA ILE A 371 11.05 9.74 -6.33
C ILE A 371 11.06 8.59 -5.33
N VAL A 372 9.90 8.03 -5.03
CA VAL A 372 9.75 6.94 -4.06
C VAL A 372 10.00 5.57 -4.69
N GLY A 373 9.78 5.42 -6.00
CA GLY A 373 10.05 4.19 -6.75
C GLY A 373 11.46 4.10 -7.36
N GLY A 374 12.21 5.20 -7.43
CA GLY A 374 13.48 5.34 -8.16
C GLY A 374 14.75 5.29 -7.31
N GLY A 375 14.79 4.49 -6.25
CA GLY A 375 16.02 4.19 -5.51
C GLY A 375 16.87 3.15 -6.24
N GLY A 376 17.45 3.52 -7.38
CA GLY A 376 18.28 2.64 -8.20
C GLY A 376 18.94 3.46 -9.31
N GLY A 377 20.05 4.09 -8.96
CA GLY A 377 20.77 5.02 -9.83
C GLY A 377 22.03 5.52 -9.15
N ALA A 378 22.89 4.58 -8.78
CA ALA A 378 24.35 4.68 -8.71
C ALA A 378 24.90 3.25 -8.74
#